data_AF-A0A4Q9FCA3-F1
#
_entry.id   AF-A0A4Q9FCA3-F1
#
_cell.length_a   1.000
_cell.length_b   1.000
_cell.length_c   1.000
_cell.angle_alpha   90.00
_cell.angle_beta   90.00
_cell.angle_gamma   90.00
#
_symmetry.space_group_name_H-M   'P 1'
#
loop_
_entity.id
_entity.type
_entity.pdbx_description
1 polymer ?
#
loop_
_entity_poly.entity_id
_entity_poly.type
_entity_poly.pdbx_seq_one_letter_code
_entity_poly.pdbx_strand_id
1 'polypeptide(L)' 'LFPNYVWNIDTLEKEISLTFDDGPTPEITEWTLNILEQYQAKATFFCIGANVEKHPEIFKKILDAGHSIGNHT' A
#
# COMPACT_ATOMS: atom_id res chain seq x y z
N LEU A 1 -16.20 11.10 -13.63
CA LEU A 1 -14.82 11.27 -14.14
C LEU A 1 -14.26 9.88 -14.38
N PHE A 2 -13.60 9.64 -15.53
CA PHE A 2 -12.93 8.39 -15.89
C PHE A 2 -13.75 7.08 -15.72
N PRO A 3 -14.68 6.78 -16.65
CA PRO A 3 -15.60 5.64 -16.52
C PRO A 3 -14.94 4.26 -16.67
N ASN A 4 -13.70 4.21 -17.16
CA ASN A 4 -12.97 2.96 -17.38
C ASN A 4 -12.09 2.56 -16.17
N TYR A 5 -12.22 3.25 -15.04
CA TYR A 5 -11.46 2.97 -13.82
C TYR A 5 -12.40 2.50 -12.71
N VAL A 6 -11.88 1.62 -11.85
CA VAL A 6 -12.60 1.17 -10.66
C VAL A 6 -12.38 2.21 -9.55
N TRP A 7 -13.43 2.96 -9.25
CA TRP A 7 -13.44 3.94 -8.15
C TRP A 7 -14.00 3.37 -6.85
N ASN A 8 -14.88 2.38 -6.98
CA ASN A 8 -15.51 1.66 -5.89
C ASN A 8 -15.85 0.24 -6.36
N ILE A 9 -15.98 -0.66 -5.40
CA ILE A 9 -16.53 -2.01 -5.61
C ILE A 9 -17.77 -2.08 -4.75
N ASP A 10 -18.90 -2.44 -5.38
CA ASP A 10 -20.14 -2.62 -4.64
C ASP A 10 -20.03 -3.83 -3.72
N THR A 11 -20.34 -3.63 -2.45
CA THR A 11 -20.27 -4.64 -1.40
C THR A 11 -21.43 -4.42 -0.43
N LEU A 12 -21.92 -5.52 0.15
CA LEU A 12 -22.93 -5.47 1.21
C LEU A 12 -22.30 -5.40 2.61
N GLU A 13 -20.98 -5.62 2.67
CA GLU A 13 -20.20 -5.60 3.91
C GLU A 13 -19.72 -4.18 4.23
N LYS A 14 -19.50 -3.91 5.53
CA LYS A 14 -18.95 -2.61 5.98
C LYS A 14 -17.43 -2.63 5.92
N GLU A 15 -16.90 -2.59 4.70
CA GLU A 15 -15.46 -2.66 4.44
C GLU A 15 -14.97 -1.44 3.66
N ILE A 16 -13.68 -1.15 3.83
CA ILE A 16 -12.95 -0.13 3.08
C ILE A 16 -11.60 -0.71 2.65
N SER A 17 -11.09 -0.24 1.51
CA SER A 17 -9.74 -0.56 1.05
C SER A 17 -8.83 0.64 1.29
N LEU A 18 -7.73 0.42 2.01
CA LEU A 18 -6.69 1.42 2.21
C LEU A 18 -5.62 1.28 1.14
N THR A 19 -5.26 2.40 0.50
CA THR A 19 -4.17 2.45 -0.48
C THR A 19 -3.21 3.59 -0.13
N PHE A 20 -1.93 3.38 -0.40
CA PHE A 20 -0.87 4.37 -0.20
C PHE A 20 0.00 4.45 -1.44
N ASP A 21 0.17 5.66 -1.98
CA ASP A 21 0.90 5.89 -3.23
C ASP A 21 2.35 6.35 -2.96
N ASP A 22 3.18 6.32 -4.01
CA ASP A 22 4.55 6.86 -4.07
C ASP A 22 5.61 6.20 -3.15
N GLY A 23 5.28 5.09 -2.49
CA GLY A 23 6.23 4.36 -1.63
C GLY A 23 7.28 3.52 -2.39
N PRO A 24 8.19 2.84 -1.69
CA PRO A 24 8.51 2.99 -0.26
C PRO A 24 9.27 4.29 0.01
N THR A 25 8.84 5.01 1.06
CA THR A 25 9.49 6.24 1.53
C THR A 25 9.98 6.01 2.96
N PRO A 26 11.28 6.26 3.26
CA PRO A 26 11.82 6.08 4.60
C PRO A 26 11.01 6.83 5.67
N GLU A 27 11.01 6.27 6.88
CA GLU A 27 10.25 6.74 8.05
C GLU A 27 8.73 6.64 7.89
N ILE A 28 8.14 7.23 6.85
CA ILE A 28 6.68 7.28 6.69
C ILE A 28 6.11 5.90 6.36
N THR A 29 6.72 5.15 5.43
CA THR A 29 6.23 3.80 5.10
C THR A 29 6.39 2.86 6.29
N GLU A 30 7.49 2.95 7.03
CA GLU A 30 7.68 2.13 8.25
C GLU A 30 6.69 2.49 9.35
N TRP A 31 6.44 3.78 9.55
CA TRP A 31 5.41 4.24 10.49
C TRP A 31 4.03 3.72 10.08
N THR A 32 3.66 3.81 8.80
CA THR A 32 2.39 3.27 8.29
C THR A 32 2.29 1.77 8.53
N LEU A 33 3.34 1.00 8.26
CA LEU A 33 3.36 -0.45 8.53
C LEU A 33 3.12 -0.76 10.01
N ASN A 34 3.76 -0.03 10.92
CA ASN A 34 3.57 -0.23 12.37
C ASN A 34 2.12 0.06 12.80
N ILE A 35 1.50 1.12 12.25
CA ILE A 35 0.10 1.43 12.54
C ILE A 35 -0.83 0.35 11.97
N LEU A 36 -0.62 -0.09 10.74
CA LEU A 36 -1.42 -1.16 10.15
C LEU A 36 -1.31 -2.46 10.96
N GLU A 37 -0.11 -2.82 11.42
CA GLU A 37 0.10 -3.97 12.29
C GLU A 37 -0.67 -3.86 13.62
N GLN A 38 -0.61 -2.69 14.27
CA GLN A 38 -1.34 -2.44 15.53
C GLN A 38 -2.85 -2.69 15.40
N TYR A 39 -3.44 -2.35 14.26
CA TYR A 39 -4.86 -2.55 13.99
C TYR A 39 -5.17 -3.87 13.26
N GLN A 40 -4.16 -4.73 13.06
CA GLN A 40 -4.27 -5.96 12.27
C GLN A 40 -4.87 -5.73 10.88
N ALA A 41 -4.63 -4.55 10.30
CA ALA A 41 -5.18 -4.11 9.04
C ALA A 41 -4.25 -4.45 7.87
N LYS A 42 -4.83 -4.57 6.67
CA LYS A 42 -4.10 -4.71 5.41
C LYS A 42 -4.40 -3.53 4.48
N ALA A 43 -3.47 -3.28 3.57
CA ALA A 43 -3.51 -2.18 2.63
C ALA A 43 -2.78 -2.58 1.33
N THR A 44 -2.98 -1.79 0.29
CA THR A 44 -2.22 -1.87 -0.96
C THR A 44 -1.25 -0.69 -1.05
N PHE A 45 0.02 -0.97 -1.29
CA PHE A 45 1.05 0.06 -1.49
C PHE A 45 1.36 0.16 -2.98
N PHE A 46 1.05 1.29 -3.59
CA PHE A 46 1.43 1.61 -4.97
C PHE A 46 2.84 2.18 -4.97
N CYS A 47 3.82 1.35 -5.32
CA CYS A 47 5.23 1.70 -5.22
C CYS A 47 5.81 2.24 -6.53
N ILE A 48 6.72 3.21 -6.41
CA ILE A 48 7.59 3.69 -7.50
C ILE A 48 8.80 2.78 -7.59
N GLY A 49 9.11 2.26 -8.78
CA GLY A 49 10.26 1.36 -9.00
C GLY A 49 11.58 1.95 -8.50
N ALA A 50 11.85 3.24 -8.78
CA ALA A 50 13.05 3.92 -8.30
C ALA A 50 13.16 3.99 -6.76
N ASN A 51 12.03 4.01 -6.04
CA ASN A 51 12.03 3.98 -4.58
C ASN A 51 12.25 2.56 -4.05
N VAL A 52 11.69 1.56 -4.72
CA VAL A 52 11.96 0.14 -4.42
C VAL A 52 13.45 -0.18 -4.57
N GLU A 53 14.11 0.31 -5.62
CA GLU A 53 15.55 0.14 -5.83
C GLU A 53 16.40 0.82 -4.76
N LYS A 54 15.98 2.00 -4.29
CA LYS A 54 16.69 2.75 -3.24
C LYS A 54 16.49 2.18 -1.84
N HIS A 55 15.31 1.61 -1.57
CA HIS A 55 14.90 1.14 -0.24
C HIS A 55 14.35 -0.31 -0.30
N PRO A 56 15.13 -1.28 -0.80
CA PRO A 56 14.68 -2.66 -0.95
C PRO A 56 14.33 -3.32 0.39
N GLU A 57 14.96 -2.89 1.49
CA GLU A 57 14.68 -3.35 2.84
C GLU A 57 13.27 -2.93 3.31
N ILE A 58 12.85 -1.70 3.00
CA ILE A 58 11.50 -1.22 3.35
C ILE A 58 10.47 -1.94 2.48
N PHE A 59 10.75 -2.07 1.18
CA PHE A 59 9.88 -2.83 0.29
C PHE A 59 9.68 -4.27 0.76
N LYS A 60 10.75 -4.93 1.20
CA LYS A 60 10.67 -6.27 1.76
C LYS A 60 9.79 -6.32 3.02
N LYS A 61 9.85 -5.32 3.91
CA LYS A 61 8.95 -5.24 5.07
C LYS A 61 7.47 -5.18 4.65
N ILE A 62 7.14 -4.46 3.57
CA ILE A 62 5.77 -4.42 3.03
C ILE A 62 5.30 -5.83 2.62
N LEU A 63 6.15 -6.58 1.91
CA LEU A 63 5.87 -7.95 1.46
C LEU A 63 5.76 -8.93 2.64
N ASP A 64 6.73 -8.90 3.55
CA ASP A 64 6.79 -9.78 4.73
C ASP A 64 5.59 -9.53 5.67
N ALA A 65 5.09 -8.30 5.73
CA ALA A 65 3.86 -7.94 6.45
C ALA A 65 2.58 -8.35 5.72
N GLY A 66 2.64 -8.92 4.51
CA GLY A 66 1.49 -9.47 3.78
C GLY A 66 0.56 -8.41 3.20
N HIS A 67 1.08 -7.23 2.86
CA HIS A 67 0.35 -6.20 2.13
C HIS A 67 0.40 -6.45 0.62
N SER A 68 -0.57 -5.88 -0.11
CA SER A 68 -0.59 -5.95 -1.57
C SER A 68 0.29 -4.87 -2.18
N ILE A 69 0.85 -5.13 -3.36
CA ILE A 69 1.67 -4.16 -4.11
C ILE A 69 0.95 -3.76 -5.40
N GLY A 70 0.89 -2.46 -5.65
CA GLY A 70 0.58 -1.87 -6.93
C GLY A 70 1.81 -1.19 -7.53
N ASN A 71 1.82 -1.00 -8.85
CA ASN A 71 2.86 -0.23 -9.52
C ASN A 71 2.42 1.24 -9.65
N HIS A 72 3.32 2.17 -9.33
CA HIS A 72 3.12 3.60 -9.55
C HIS A 72 4.24 4.28 -10.36
N THR A 73 5.12 3.50 -11.00
CA THR A 73 6.01 3.77 -12.15
C THR A 73 7.15 2.76 -12.20
#